data_AF-A0A7W0FD06-F1
#
_entry.id   AF-A0A7W0FD06-F1
#
_cell.length_a   1.000
_cell.length_b   1.000
_cell.length_c   1.000
_cell.angle_alpha   90.00
_cell.angle_beta   90.00
_cell.angle_gamma   90.00
#
_symmetry.space_group_name_H-M   'P 1'
#
loop_
_entity.id
_entity.type
_entity.pdbx_description
1 polymer ?
#
loop_
_entity_poly.entity_id
_entity_poly.type
_entity_poly.pdbx_seq_one_letter_code
_entity_poly.pdbx_strand_id
1 'polypeptide(L)'
;MPRTFKVEKYHTDIVSKSTLFKALKYLDRKNIETPFLLMDREKVKEKASLIGQNIRNSKVFYAVKANPDIEVIKLADKLGMGFEIASEGELKLLSSIGVEPERIISSNPVKTFKFLKMAASYGVNYFAYDSEDEVDKMAGFLPGCNVYVRLSVPNEGSEWPLSKKFGVEIDKAAELLFYAGEKGLNPVGVTFHVGSQCTNIYNWNSALDKTRALWDIAERKGMKLSLLNIGGGYPIKYTKNVVAVDAIEKNVDRLIREKFPRDVKILIEPGRAVVGDAGIFVT
;
A
#
# COMPACT_ATOMS: atom_id res chain seq x y z
N MET A 1 -37.57 -14.38 -21.28
CA MET A 1 -37.86 -14.32 -19.83
C MET A 1 -36.62 -13.77 -19.15
N PRO A 2 -36.73 -12.75 -18.27
CA PRO A 2 -35.60 -12.38 -17.41
C PRO A 2 -35.17 -13.63 -16.64
N ARG A 3 -33.86 -13.87 -16.52
CA ARG A 3 -33.36 -15.02 -15.75
C ARG A 3 -33.73 -14.79 -14.28
N THR A 4 -34.43 -15.74 -13.67
CA THR A 4 -34.71 -15.69 -12.23
C THR A 4 -33.47 -16.11 -11.47
N PHE A 5 -32.76 -15.16 -10.87
CA PHE A 5 -31.59 -15.44 -10.06
C PHE A 5 -32.01 -15.76 -8.61
N LYS A 6 -31.65 -16.95 -8.11
CA LYS A 6 -31.74 -17.25 -6.68
C LYS A 6 -30.43 -16.86 -6.03
N VAL A 7 -30.42 -15.75 -5.30
CA VAL A 7 -29.25 -15.33 -4.51
C VAL A 7 -29.39 -15.88 -3.09
N GLU A 8 -28.44 -16.69 -2.67
CA GLU A 8 -28.43 -17.19 -1.29
C GLU A 8 -28.20 -16.05 -0.29
N LYS A 9 -28.85 -16.13 0.88
CA LYS A 9 -28.76 -15.11 1.94
C LYS A 9 -27.31 -14.78 2.32
N TYR A 10 -26.43 -15.77 2.28
CA TYR A 10 -25.00 -15.61 2.51
C TYR A 10 -24.38 -14.52 1.61
N HIS A 11 -24.72 -14.48 0.32
CA HIS A 11 -24.19 -13.49 -0.61
C HIS A 11 -24.75 -12.08 -0.37
N THR A 12 -26.00 -11.96 0.10
CA THR A 12 -26.63 -10.67 0.40
C THR A 12 -26.08 -9.98 1.66
N ASP A 13 -25.42 -10.74 2.54
CA ASP A 13 -24.82 -10.22 3.77
C ASP A 13 -23.36 -9.72 3.55
N ILE A 14 -22.72 -10.16 2.47
CA ILE A 14 -21.31 -9.86 2.14
C ILE A 14 -21.23 -8.78 1.05
N VAL A 15 -22.01 -8.94 -0.03
CA VAL A 15 -22.00 -8.02 -1.16
C VAL A 15 -23.06 -6.95 -0.96
N SER A 16 -22.69 -5.68 -1.19
CA SER A 16 -23.66 -4.59 -1.09
C SER A 16 -24.86 -4.83 -2.04
N LYS A 17 -26.08 -4.49 -1.62
CA LYS A 17 -27.28 -4.63 -2.47
C LYS A 17 -27.12 -3.94 -3.83
N SER A 18 -26.45 -2.79 -3.86
CA SER A 18 -26.15 -2.05 -5.10
C SER A 18 -25.23 -2.84 -6.03
N THR A 19 -24.12 -3.36 -5.51
CA THR A 19 -23.16 -4.17 -6.26
C THR A 19 -23.79 -5.46 -6.78
N LEU A 20 -24.57 -6.15 -5.93
CA LEU A 20 -25.30 -7.35 -6.32
C LEU A 20 -26.31 -7.05 -7.44
N PHE A 21 -27.08 -5.96 -7.33
CA PHE A 21 -28.03 -5.57 -8.36
C PHE A 21 -27.35 -5.29 -9.71
N LYS A 22 -26.22 -4.57 -9.71
CA LYS A 22 -25.42 -4.34 -10.93
C LYS A 22 -24.93 -5.66 -11.53
N ALA A 23 -24.49 -6.59 -10.69
CA ALA A 23 -24.02 -7.90 -11.13
C ALA A 23 -25.13 -8.71 -11.78
N LEU A 24 -26.30 -8.83 -11.13
CA LEU A 24 -27.44 -9.55 -11.69
C LEU A 24 -27.92 -8.92 -13.01
N LYS A 25 -27.94 -7.59 -13.11
CA LYS A 25 -28.26 -6.87 -14.35
C LYS A 25 -27.24 -7.16 -15.46
N TYR A 26 -25.96 -7.30 -15.11
CA TYR A 26 -24.93 -7.70 -16.07
C TYR A 26 -25.15 -9.16 -16.53
N LEU A 27 -25.45 -10.07 -15.60
CA LEU A 27 -25.65 -11.50 -15.85
C LEU A 27 -26.93 -11.84 -16.64
N ASP A 28 -27.92 -10.94 -16.62
CA ASP A 28 -29.15 -11.08 -17.43
C ASP A 28 -28.92 -10.79 -18.92
N ARG A 29 -27.71 -10.33 -19.31
CA ARG A 29 -27.31 -10.23 -20.72
C ARG A 29 -27.20 -11.64 -21.33
N LYS A 30 -27.57 -11.79 -22.61
CA LYS A 30 -27.50 -13.09 -23.31
C LYS A 30 -26.05 -13.57 -23.43
N ASN A 31 -25.87 -14.89 -23.28
CA ASN A 31 -24.62 -15.66 -23.43
C ASN A 31 -23.37 -15.00 -22.83
N ILE A 32 -23.21 -15.15 -21.52
CA ILE A 32 -21.96 -14.85 -20.82
C ILE A 32 -21.28 -16.17 -20.52
N GLU A 33 -20.06 -16.34 -21.01
CA GLU A 33 -19.20 -17.47 -20.67
C GLU A 33 -18.58 -17.28 -19.28
N THR A 34 -18.58 -18.34 -18.49
CA THR A 34 -17.96 -18.42 -17.16
C THR A 34 -16.74 -19.34 -17.20
N PRO A 35 -15.74 -19.17 -16.30
CA PRO A 35 -15.71 -18.23 -15.18
C PRO A 35 -15.11 -16.86 -15.51
N PHE A 36 -15.54 -15.81 -14.81
CA PHE A 36 -14.93 -14.48 -14.88
C PHE A 36 -15.09 -13.68 -13.58
N LEU A 37 -14.29 -12.62 -13.41
CA LEU A 37 -14.38 -11.69 -12.29
C LEU A 37 -15.10 -10.40 -12.74
N LEU A 38 -16.19 -10.04 -12.05
CA LEU A 38 -16.90 -8.78 -12.27
C LEU A 38 -16.49 -7.77 -11.20
N MET A 39 -16.01 -6.60 -11.61
CA MET A 39 -15.57 -5.53 -10.72
C MET A 39 -16.55 -4.34 -10.71
N ASP A 40 -17.05 -3.95 -9.54
CA ASP A 40 -17.88 -2.75 -9.36
C ASP A 40 -17.00 -1.50 -9.24
N ARG A 41 -16.86 -0.78 -10.35
CA ARG A 41 -16.06 0.46 -10.45
C ARG A 41 -16.50 1.53 -9.43
N GLU A 42 -17.79 1.65 -9.15
CA GLU A 42 -18.26 2.63 -8.16
C GLU A 42 -17.86 2.24 -6.74
N LYS A 43 -17.83 0.93 -6.45
CA LYS A 43 -17.34 0.45 -5.15
C LYS A 43 -15.85 0.69 -4.99
N VAL A 44 -15.06 0.45 -6.03
CA VAL A 44 -13.62 0.80 -6.04
C VAL A 44 -13.42 2.30 -5.81
N LYS A 45 -14.20 3.15 -6.50
CA LYS A 45 -14.15 4.60 -6.33
C LYS A 45 -14.52 5.04 -4.91
N GLU A 46 -15.60 4.50 -4.35
CA GLU A 46 -16.02 4.74 -2.96
C GLU A 46 -14.88 4.42 -2.00
N LYS A 47 -14.29 3.23 -2.10
CA LYS A 47 -13.22 2.77 -1.21
C LYS A 47 -11.94 3.58 -1.36
N ALA A 48 -11.51 3.82 -2.59
CA ALA A 48 -10.35 4.66 -2.88
C ALA A 48 -10.52 6.07 -2.30
N SER A 49 -11.73 6.64 -2.40
CA SER A 49 -11.99 7.99 -1.91
C SER A 49 -11.89 8.08 -0.38
N LEU A 50 -12.24 7.04 0.37
CA LEU A 50 -12.26 7.06 1.84
C LEU A 50 -10.86 7.00 2.45
N ILE A 51 -9.91 6.34 1.79
CA ILE A 51 -8.57 6.10 2.34
C ILE A 51 -7.72 7.37 2.24
N GLY A 52 -7.02 7.70 3.31
CA GLY A 52 -6.16 8.87 3.47
C GLY A 52 -6.88 10.13 3.91
N GLN A 53 -8.21 10.20 3.85
CA GLN A 53 -8.95 11.44 4.12
C GLN A 53 -8.75 11.98 5.54
N ASN A 54 -8.58 11.09 6.52
CA ASN A 54 -8.46 11.51 7.92
C ASN A 54 -7.00 11.62 8.38
N ILE A 55 -6.02 11.46 7.48
CA ILE A 55 -4.59 11.55 7.79
C ILE A 55 -4.00 12.80 7.15
N ARG A 56 -3.38 13.66 7.96
CA ARG A 56 -2.73 14.90 7.50
C ARG A 56 -1.59 14.62 6.53
N ASN A 57 -1.39 15.52 5.56
CA ASN A 57 -0.29 15.48 4.58
C ASN A 57 -0.12 14.10 3.91
N SER A 58 -1.22 13.35 3.76
CA SER A 58 -1.17 12.00 3.25
C SER A 58 -1.23 11.98 1.72
N LYS A 59 -0.54 11.00 1.14
CA LYS A 59 -0.66 10.60 -0.25
C LYS A 59 -0.90 9.09 -0.31
N VAL A 60 -1.83 8.68 -1.16
CA VAL A 60 -2.24 7.29 -1.27
C VAL A 60 -1.62 6.66 -2.52
N PHE A 61 -0.94 5.53 -2.35
CA PHE A 61 -0.29 4.76 -3.40
C PHE A 61 -0.95 3.39 -3.51
N TYR A 62 -1.73 3.15 -4.55
CA TYR A 62 -2.40 1.87 -4.76
C TYR A 62 -1.36 0.75 -4.94
N ALA A 63 -1.43 -0.28 -4.10
CA ALA A 63 -0.54 -1.44 -4.20
C ALA A 63 -0.97 -2.33 -5.37
N VAL A 64 -0.27 -2.25 -6.50
CA VAL A 64 -0.68 -2.85 -7.79
C VAL A 64 -0.88 -4.36 -7.69
N LYS A 65 -0.03 -5.05 -6.93
CA LYS A 65 -0.13 -6.49 -6.60
C LYS A 65 -1.49 -6.94 -6.08
N ALA A 66 -2.32 -6.05 -5.54
CA ALA A 66 -3.65 -6.40 -5.04
C ALA A 66 -4.62 -6.74 -6.17
N ASN A 67 -4.57 -6.01 -7.29
CA ASN A 67 -5.28 -6.33 -8.53
C ASN A 67 -4.61 -5.55 -9.68
N PRO A 68 -3.73 -6.20 -10.47
CA PRO A 68 -3.00 -5.56 -11.55
C PRO A 68 -3.82 -5.43 -12.84
N ASP A 69 -5.15 -5.57 -12.79
CA ASP A 69 -5.99 -5.35 -13.97
C ASP A 69 -5.89 -3.90 -14.46
N ILE A 70 -5.70 -3.74 -15.78
CA ILE A 70 -5.43 -2.44 -16.38
C ILE A 70 -6.58 -1.44 -16.19
N GLU A 71 -7.83 -1.91 -16.10
CA GLU A 71 -8.99 -1.05 -15.89
C GLU A 71 -9.10 -0.60 -14.43
N VAL A 72 -8.62 -1.42 -13.48
CA VAL A 72 -8.47 -1.03 -12.07
C VAL A 72 -7.40 0.04 -11.93
N ILE A 73 -6.25 -0.15 -12.58
CA ILE A 73 -5.14 0.82 -12.54
C ILE A 73 -5.56 2.15 -13.18
N LYS A 74 -6.18 2.13 -14.37
CA LYS A 74 -6.70 3.36 -15.00
C LYS A 74 -7.73 4.06 -14.11
N LEU A 75 -8.55 3.32 -13.38
CA LEU A 75 -9.50 3.91 -12.44
C LEU A 75 -8.77 4.57 -11.26
N ALA A 76 -7.79 3.89 -10.64
CA ALA A 76 -6.97 4.46 -9.58
C ALA A 76 -6.20 5.70 -10.05
N ASP A 77 -5.67 5.68 -11.27
CA ASP A 77 -4.97 6.81 -11.88
C ASP A 77 -5.90 8.02 -12.06
N LYS A 78 -7.11 7.81 -12.60
CA LYS A 78 -8.14 8.86 -12.73
C LYS A 78 -8.57 9.46 -11.40
N LEU A 79 -8.43 8.71 -10.30
CA LEU A 79 -8.72 9.18 -8.95
C LEU A 79 -7.53 9.91 -8.31
N GLY A 80 -6.42 10.07 -9.03
CA GLY A 80 -5.24 10.80 -8.58
C GLY A 80 -4.34 10.02 -7.62
N MET A 81 -4.54 8.71 -7.47
CA MET A 81 -3.70 7.87 -6.60
C MET A 81 -2.29 7.72 -7.18
N GLY A 82 -1.27 7.64 -6.33
CA GLY A 82 0.01 7.07 -6.74
C GLY A 82 -0.08 5.55 -6.87
N PHE A 83 1.05 4.91 -7.16
CA PHE A 83 1.16 3.46 -7.27
C PHE A 83 2.36 2.94 -6.50
N GLU A 84 2.12 1.92 -5.69
CA GLU A 84 3.19 1.12 -5.09
C GLU A 84 3.37 -0.15 -5.93
N ILE A 85 4.63 -0.42 -6.28
CA ILE A 85 5.03 -1.55 -7.11
C ILE A 85 6.10 -2.39 -6.42
N ALA A 86 6.19 -3.65 -6.82
CA ALA A 86 7.15 -4.61 -6.31
C ALA A 86 7.96 -5.32 -7.41
N SER A 87 7.59 -5.14 -8.69
CA SER A 87 8.14 -5.91 -9.81
C SER A 87 8.26 -5.13 -11.13
N GLU A 88 9.04 -5.68 -12.06
CA GLU A 88 9.18 -5.15 -13.42
C GLU A 88 7.86 -5.26 -14.21
N GLY A 89 7.06 -6.29 -13.94
CA GLY A 89 5.75 -6.44 -14.60
C GLY A 89 4.84 -5.26 -14.29
N GLU A 90 4.77 -4.86 -13.03
CA GLU A 90 3.95 -3.73 -12.59
C GLU A 90 4.48 -2.41 -13.12
N LEU A 91 5.80 -2.18 -13.09
CA LEU A 91 6.35 -0.94 -13.66
C LEU A 91 6.09 -0.85 -15.16
N LYS A 92 6.25 -1.94 -15.93
CA LYS A 92 5.91 -1.96 -17.36
C LYS A 92 4.43 -1.62 -17.60
N LEU A 93 3.55 -2.14 -16.75
CA LEU A 93 2.12 -1.89 -16.85
C LEU A 93 1.80 -0.41 -16.63
N LEU A 94 2.37 0.20 -15.58
CA LEU A 94 2.21 1.63 -15.31
C LEU A 94 2.81 2.50 -16.41
N SER A 95 3.99 2.15 -16.92
CA SER A 95 4.62 2.83 -18.06
C SER A 95 3.77 2.76 -19.31
N SER A 96 3.09 1.63 -19.57
CA SER A 96 2.27 1.44 -20.77
C SER A 96 1.04 2.37 -20.85
N ILE A 97 0.63 2.93 -19.72
CA ILE A 97 -0.48 3.90 -19.64
C ILE A 97 0.00 5.32 -19.29
N GLY A 98 1.31 5.54 -19.25
CA GLY A 98 1.89 6.88 -19.04
C GLY A 98 1.78 7.41 -17.61
N VAL A 99 1.86 6.56 -16.58
CA VAL A 99 1.92 7.05 -15.19
C VAL A 99 3.25 7.75 -14.94
N GLU A 100 3.21 9.02 -14.53
CA GLU A 100 4.39 9.80 -14.18
C GLU A 100 5.22 9.13 -13.06
N PRO A 101 6.56 9.07 -13.18
CA PRO A 101 7.42 8.35 -12.24
C PRO A 101 7.37 8.90 -10.81
N GLU A 102 7.06 10.18 -10.60
CA GLU A 102 6.93 10.79 -9.27
C GLU A 102 5.70 10.27 -8.50
N ARG A 103 4.76 9.63 -9.21
CA ARG A 103 3.59 8.97 -8.61
C ARG A 103 3.86 7.49 -8.35
N ILE A 104 5.07 6.99 -8.58
CA ILE A 104 5.44 5.59 -8.39
C ILE A 104 6.44 5.47 -7.23
N ILE A 105 6.16 4.55 -6.32
CA ILE A 105 7.08 4.15 -5.24
C ILE A 105 7.31 2.64 -5.28
N SER A 106 8.47 2.19 -4.82
CA SER A 106 8.79 0.77 -4.72
C SER A 106 9.02 0.37 -3.27
N SER A 107 8.04 -0.28 -2.66
CA SER A 107 8.11 -0.70 -1.25
C SER A 107 8.52 -2.15 -1.03
N ASN A 108 8.89 -2.85 -2.12
CA ASN A 108 9.64 -4.10 -2.03
C ASN A 108 11.07 -3.82 -1.51
N PRO A 109 11.44 -4.35 -0.33
CA PRO A 109 12.75 -4.09 0.24
C PRO A 109 13.87 -4.85 -0.47
N VAL A 110 13.57 -5.87 -1.29
CA VAL A 110 14.58 -6.67 -2.00
C VAL A 110 14.32 -6.68 -3.50
N LYS A 111 15.13 -5.94 -4.26
CA LYS A 111 14.94 -5.70 -5.70
C LYS A 111 15.97 -6.45 -6.54
N THR A 112 15.55 -6.85 -7.75
CA THR A 112 16.44 -7.44 -8.75
C THR A 112 17.24 -6.34 -9.45
N PHE A 113 18.41 -6.67 -10.00
CA PHE A 113 19.16 -5.73 -10.84
C PHE A 113 18.38 -5.26 -12.07
N LYS A 114 17.56 -6.15 -12.64
CA LYS A 114 16.71 -5.83 -13.78
C LYS A 114 15.66 -4.78 -13.42
N PHE A 115 15.03 -4.91 -12.25
CA PHE A 115 14.11 -3.91 -11.73
C PHE A 115 14.79 -2.57 -11.51
N LEU A 116 15.93 -2.54 -10.82
CA LEU A 116 16.65 -1.30 -10.55
C LEU A 116 17.06 -0.55 -11.83
N LYS A 117 17.57 -1.27 -12.84
CA LYS A 117 17.87 -0.68 -14.16
C LYS A 117 16.65 -0.07 -14.83
N MET A 118 15.51 -0.77 -14.79
CA MET A 118 14.28 -0.32 -15.41
C MET A 118 13.67 0.87 -14.67
N ALA A 119 13.68 0.83 -13.34
CA ALA A 119 13.22 1.91 -12.47
C ALA A 119 14.07 3.18 -12.67
N ALA A 120 15.40 3.04 -12.76
CA ALA A 120 16.30 4.15 -13.05
C ALA A 120 16.01 4.76 -14.43
N SER A 121 15.86 3.92 -15.45
CA SER A 121 15.56 4.36 -16.82
C SER A 121 14.21 5.08 -16.93
N TYR A 122 13.24 4.68 -16.11
CA TYR A 122 11.91 5.30 -16.08
C TYR A 122 11.82 6.53 -15.17
N GLY A 123 12.79 6.74 -14.27
CA GLY A 123 12.83 7.89 -13.36
C GLY A 123 12.17 7.68 -11.99
N VAL A 124 11.90 6.43 -11.58
CA VAL A 124 11.34 6.14 -10.25
C VAL A 124 12.36 6.54 -9.18
N ASN A 125 11.92 7.27 -8.14
CA ASN A 125 12.84 7.95 -7.21
C ASN A 125 12.63 7.61 -5.72
N TYR A 126 11.73 6.69 -5.38
CA TYR A 126 11.37 6.35 -3.99
C TYR A 126 11.41 4.85 -3.77
N PHE A 127 12.28 4.37 -2.87
CA PHE A 127 12.52 2.95 -2.65
C PHE A 127 12.61 2.56 -1.17
N ALA A 128 12.01 1.43 -0.81
CA ALA A 128 12.21 0.78 0.47
C ALA A 128 13.48 -0.09 0.46
N TYR A 129 14.05 -0.30 1.65
CA TYR A 129 15.13 -1.26 1.87
C TYR A 129 15.16 -1.73 3.34
N ASP A 130 15.78 -2.88 3.58
CA ASP A 130 15.99 -3.42 4.92
C ASP A 130 17.33 -4.16 5.10
N SER A 131 18.29 -3.98 4.18
CA SER A 131 19.63 -4.58 4.25
C SER A 131 20.72 -3.71 3.63
N GLU A 132 21.97 -3.96 4.01
CA GLU A 132 23.16 -3.28 3.44
C GLU A 132 23.35 -3.65 1.96
N ASP A 133 23.18 -4.93 1.62
CA ASP A 133 23.23 -5.40 0.23
C ASP A 133 22.25 -4.60 -0.64
N GLU A 134 21.05 -4.31 -0.15
CA GLU A 134 20.09 -3.51 -0.90
C GLU A 134 20.54 -2.06 -1.09
N VAL A 135 21.15 -1.46 -0.06
CA VAL A 135 21.75 -0.12 -0.15
C VAL A 135 22.81 -0.09 -1.25
N ASP A 136 23.76 -1.04 -1.23
CA ASP A 136 24.85 -1.10 -2.19
C ASP A 136 24.33 -1.30 -3.62
N LYS A 137 23.32 -2.16 -3.80
CA LYS A 137 22.65 -2.31 -5.10
C LYS A 137 22.01 -1.00 -5.55
N MET A 138 21.22 -0.34 -4.70
CA MET A 138 20.54 0.91 -5.08
C MET A 138 21.54 2.03 -5.38
N ALA A 139 22.61 2.17 -4.59
CA ALA A 139 23.64 3.17 -4.82
C ALA A 139 24.31 3.04 -6.20
N GLY A 140 24.51 1.80 -6.68
CA GLY A 140 25.08 1.53 -8.00
C GLY A 140 24.15 1.83 -9.18
N PHE A 141 22.83 1.77 -9.01
CA PHE A 141 21.85 1.95 -10.10
C PHE A 141 21.08 3.27 -10.05
N LEU A 142 20.92 3.85 -8.86
CA LEU A 142 20.02 4.96 -8.55
C LEU A 142 20.71 5.96 -7.58
N PRO A 143 21.85 6.56 -7.96
CA PRO A 143 22.56 7.48 -7.09
C PRO A 143 21.68 8.68 -6.72
N GLY A 144 21.68 9.06 -5.43
CA GLY A 144 20.89 10.18 -4.92
C GLY A 144 19.39 9.94 -4.81
N CYS A 145 18.88 8.72 -5.07
CA CYS A 145 17.46 8.45 -4.95
C CYS A 145 16.97 8.52 -3.50
N ASN A 146 15.68 8.80 -3.32
CA ASN A 146 15.08 8.84 -1.99
C ASN A 146 14.83 7.42 -1.48
N VAL A 147 15.30 7.13 -0.28
CA VAL A 147 15.13 5.83 0.34
C VAL A 147 14.49 5.93 1.72
N TYR A 148 13.72 4.92 2.08
CA TYR A 148 13.15 4.79 3.41
C TYR A 148 13.34 3.38 3.95
N VAL A 149 13.85 3.29 5.18
CA VAL A 149 14.16 2.00 5.81
C VAL A 149 12.87 1.32 6.27
N ARG A 150 12.76 0.00 6.07
CA ARG A 150 11.59 -0.77 6.49
C ARG A 150 11.79 -1.36 7.89
N LEU A 151 10.90 -1.01 8.80
CA LEU A 151 10.87 -1.58 10.15
C LEU A 151 10.06 -2.87 10.22
N SER A 152 10.55 -3.79 11.05
CA SER A 152 9.80 -4.93 11.56
C SER A 152 8.84 -4.47 12.66
N VAL A 153 7.55 -4.72 12.45
CA VAL A 153 6.48 -4.31 13.37
C VAL A 153 5.56 -5.48 13.69
N PRO A 154 4.88 -5.44 14.86
CA PRO A 154 3.90 -6.45 15.20
C PRO A 154 2.80 -6.55 14.14
N ASN A 155 2.28 -7.76 13.95
CA ASN A 155 1.20 -8.05 13.02
C ASN A 155 0.16 -8.99 13.63
N GLU A 156 0.00 -8.97 14.95
CA GLU A 156 -1.01 -9.79 15.62
C GLU A 156 -2.39 -9.47 15.06
N GLY A 157 -3.16 -10.51 14.71
CA GLY A 157 -4.51 -10.34 14.16
C GLY A 157 -4.57 -9.98 12.67
N SER A 158 -3.45 -9.99 11.95
CA SER A 158 -3.42 -10.01 10.48
C SER A 158 -3.57 -11.43 9.95
N GLU A 159 -4.44 -11.62 8.96
CA GLU A 159 -4.61 -12.93 8.31
C GLU A 159 -3.37 -13.33 7.49
N TRP A 160 -2.59 -12.35 7.01
CA TRP A 160 -1.35 -12.59 6.26
C TRP A 160 -0.18 -11.80 6.88
N PRO A 161 0.55 -12.40 7.84
CA PRO A 161 1.66 -11.76 8.54
C PRO A 161 2.90 -11.61 7.63
N LEU A 162 3.52 -10.43 7.64
CA LEU A 162 4.74 -10.11 6.86
C LEU A 162 6.01 -9.94 7.71
N SER A 163 5.90 -9.90 9.04
CA SER A 163 6.99 -9.50 9.96
C SER A 163 8.15 -10.48 10.01
N LYS A 164 7.93 -11.76 9.73
CA LYS A 164 9.01 -12.76 9.69
C LYS A 164 9.87 -12.69 8.42
N LYS A 165 9.41 -11.98 7.39
CA LYS A 165 10.05 -11.97 6.06
C LYS A 165 10.72 -10.64 5.74
N PHE A 166 10.22 -9.53 6.26
CA PHE A 166 10.63 -8.19 5.85
C PHE A 166 10.71 -7.21 7.02
N GLY A 167 11.67 -6.29 6.92
CA GLY A 167 11.93 -5.26 7.89
C GLY A 167 12.95 -5.64 8.95
N VAL A 168 13.56 -4.62 9.55
CA VAL A 168 14.59 -4.74 10.59
C VAL A 168 14.16 -4.10 11.90
N GLU A 169 14.80 -4.50 13.00
CA GLU A 169 14.63 -3.85 14.30
C GLU A 169 15.36 -2.50 14.35
N ILE A 170 15.04 -1.69 15.37
CA ILE A 170 15.42 -0.27 15.46
C ILE A 170 16.94 -0.05 15.34
N ASP A 171 17.75 -0.84 16.04
CA ASP A 171 19.20 -0.67 16.04
C ASP A 171 19.79 -0.84 14.65
N LYS A 172 19.38 -1.92 13.95
CA LYS A 172 19.82 -2.17 12.58
C LYS A 172 19.26 -1.14 11.60
N ALA A 173 18.02 -0.70 11.79
CA ALA A 173 17.41 0.34 10.96
C ALA A 173 18.17 1.67 11.08
N ALA A 174 18.65 2.01 12.27
CA ALA A 174 19.48 3.19 12.48
C ALA A 174 20.79 3.08 11.71
N GLU A 175 21.52 1.97 11.83
CA GLU A 175 22.75 1.71 11.05
C GLU A 175 22.50 1.87 9.53
N LEU A 176 21.41 1.28 9.04
CA LEU A 176 21.03 1.31 7.63
C LEU A 176 20.68 2.71 7.11
N LEU A 177 20.11 3.59 7.94
CA LEU A 177 19.86 4.98 7.58
C LEU A 177 21.18 5.73 7.32
N PHE A 178 22.16 5.62 8.22
CA PHE A 178 23.46 6.26 8.05
C PHE A 178 24.23 5.66 6.88
N TYR A 179 24.27 4.33 6.79
CA TYR A 179 24.96 3.63 5.70
C TYR A 179 24.43 4.04 4.32
N ALA A 180 23.11 4.20 4.18
CA ALA A 180 22.52 4.69 2.93
C ALA A 180 22.99 6.10 2.56
N GLY A 181 23.11 7.00 3.54
CA GLY A 181 23.66 8.34 3.33
C GLY A 181 25.14 8.30 2.92
N GLU A 182 25.96 7.47 3.58
CA GLU A 182 27.37 7.27 3.25
C GLU A 182 27.58 6.73 1.84
N LYS A 183 26.64 5.93 1.34
CA LYS A 183 26.64 5.38 -0.03
C LYS A 183 26.05 6.31 -1.08
N GLY A 184 25.73 7.55 -0.72
CA GLY A 184 25.24 8.57 -1.65
C GLY A 184 23.77 8.43 -2.05
N LEU A 185 22.97 7.70 -1.26
CA LEU A 185 21.51 7.75 -1.34
C LEU A 185 20.98 8.89 -0.46
N ASN A 186 19.68 9.19 -0.56
CA ASN A 186 19.01 10.18 0.27
C ASN A 186 18.02 9.51 1.25
N PRO A 187 18.41 9.20 2.50
CA PRO A 187 17.52 8.62 3.49
C PRO A 187 16.47 9.65 3.95
N VAL A 188 15.24 9.51 3.45
CA VAL A 188 14.17 10.48 3.71
C VAL A 188 13.22 10.06 4.82
N GLY A 189 13.21 8.78 5.21
CA GLY A 189 12.16 8.30 6.09
C GLY A 189 12.18 6.84 6.47
N VAL A 190 11.02 6.40 6.98
CA VAL A 190 10.78 5.05 7.50
C VAL A 190 9.49 4.51 6.90
N THR A 191 9.43 3.21 6.65
CA THR A 191 8.21 2.48 6.29
C THR A 191 7.96 1.29 7.20
N PHE A 192 6.71 0.89 7.36
CA PHE A 192 6.31 -0.38 7.95
C PHE A 192 5.02 -0.89 7.30
N HIS A 193 4.66 -2.15 7.59
CA HIS A 193 3.38 -2.70 7.17
C HIS A 193 2.84 -3.65 8.25
N VAL A 194 1.62 -3.39 8.75
CA VAL A 194 1.01 -4.13 9.87
C VAL A 194 0.46 -5.52 9.51
N GLY A 195 0.80 -6.05 8.33
CA GLY A 195 0.18 -7.24 7.73
C GLY A 195 -1.13 -6.96 6.96
N SER A 196 -1.49 -7.85 6.03
CA SER A 196 -2.74 -7.71 5.26
C SER A 196 -3.94 -8.15 6.08
N GLN A 197 -5.09 -7.47 5.92
CA GLN A 197 -6.32 -7.78 6.64
C GLN A 197 -6.11 -7.67 8.17
N CYS A 198 -5.50 -6.57 8.61
CA CYS A 198 -5.18 -6.32 10.01
C CYS A 198 -6.43 -5.85 10.77
N THR A 199 -6.92 -6.69 11.68
CA THR A 199 -8.09 -6.35 12.50
C THR A 199 -7.73 -5.70 13.84
N ASN A 200 -6.45 -5.75 14.22
CA ASN A 200 -5.92 -5.13 15.44
C ASN A 200 -5.40 -3.71 15.16
N ILE A 201 -6.18 -2.69 15.54
CA ILE A 201 -5.78 -1.28 15.38
C ILE A 201 -4.49 -0.93 16.13
N TYR A 202 -4.18 -1.63 17.23
CA TYR A 202 -2.99 -1.35 18.05
C TYR A 202 -1.67 -1.67 17.34
N ASN A 203 -1.68 -2.46 16.25
CA ASN A 203 -0.46 -2.72 15.48
C ASN A 203 0.11 -1.43 14.87
N TRP A 204 -0.75 -0.52 14.41
CA TRP A 204 -0.30 0.80 13.95
C TRP A 204 0.29 1.63 15.09
N ASN A 205 -0.27 1.54 16.30
CA ASN A 205 0.26 2.26 17.47
C ASN A 205 1.69 1.81 17.78
N SER A 206 1.90 0.50 17.92
CA SER A 206 3.21 -0.09 18.18
C SER A 206 4.21 0.23 17.06
N ALA A 207 3.76 0.22 15.81
CA ALA A 207 4.59 0.59 14.67
C ALA A 207 5.02 2.08 14.71
N LEU A 208 4.11 2.98 15.05
CA LEU A 208 4.41 4.41 15.20
C LEU A 208 5.33 4.69 16.39
N ASP A 209 5.19 3.94 17.49
CA ASP A 209 6.09 4.03 18.65
C ASP A 209 7.51 3.61 18.28
N LYS A 210 7.69 2.46 17.62
CA LYS A 210 9.00 2.02 17.10
C LYS A 210 9.57 3.04 16.11
N THR A 211 8.73 3.56 15.22
CA THR A 211 9.16 4.53 14.21
C THR A 211 9.62 5.84 14.85
N ARG A 212 8.92 6.32 15.89
CA ARG A 212 9.34 7.52 16.64
C ARG A 212 10.68 7.31 17.33
N ALA A 213 10.89 6.15 17.96
CA ALA A 213 12.17 5.84 18.60
C ALA A 213 13.34 5.85 17.60
N LEU A 214 13.16 5.26 16.41
CA LEU A 214 14.14 5.33 15.32
C LEU A 214 14.35 6.78 14.84
N TRP A 215 13.27 7.53 14.68
CA TRP A 215 13.31 8.94 14.26
C TRP A 215 14.11 9.80 15.24
N ASP A 216 13.96 9.58 16.56
CA ASP A 216 14.74 10.27 17.58
C ASP A 216 16.24 9.94 17.50
N ILE A 217 16.58 8.68 17.19
CA ILE A 217 17.98 8.26 16.98
C ILE A 217 18.58 8.97 15.77
N ALA A 218 17.83 9.04 14.67
CA ALA A 218 18.25 9.73 13.45
C ALA A 218 18.50 11.23 13.72
N GLU A 219 17.55 11.91 14.38
CA GLU A 219 17.66 13.34 14.71
C GLU A 219 18.84 13.65 15.63
N ARG A 220 19.06 12.84 16.69
CA ARG A 220 20.22 13.01 17.59
C ARG A 220 21.57 12.88 16.89
N LYS A 221 21.62 12.12 15.79
CA LYS A 221 22.81 11.94 14.96
C LYS A 221 22.85 12.90 13.76
N GLY A 222 22.00 13.94 13.75
CA GLY A 222 22.01 15.00 12.75
C GLY A 222 21.30 14.67 11.43
N MET A 223 20.58 13.55 11.35
CA MET A 223 19.80 13.18 10.16
C MET A 223 18.36 13.66 10.30
N LYS A 224 17.92 14.51 9.36
CA LYS A 224 16.54 15.02 9.32
C LYS A 224 15.68 14.16 8.39
N LEU A 225 14.83 13.32 8.97
CA LEU A 225 13.81 12.59 8.23
C LEU A 225 12.61 13.50 7.93
N SER A 226 11.88 13.19 6.85
CA SER A 226 10.74 14.00 6.38
C SER A 226 9.54 13.17 5.88
N LEU A 227 9.69 11.85 5.84
CA LEU A 227 8.71 10.94 5.26
C LEU A 227 8.40 9.77 6.19
N LEU A 228 7.11 9.49 6.36
CA LEU A 228 6.61 8.31 7.06
C LEU A 228 5.65 7.56 6.14
N ASN A 229 6.00 6.33 5.79
CA ASN A 229 5.14 5.46 5.00
C ASN A 229 4.51 4.40 5.90
N ILE A 230 3.21 4.56 6.20
CA ILE A 230 2.49 3.68 7.14
C ILE A 230 2.00 2.37 6.48
N GLY A 231 2.35 2.14 5.22
CA GLY A 231 2.01 0.94 4.47
C GLY A 231 0.50 0.76 4.27
N GLY A 232 0.08 -0.50 4.15
CA GLY A 232 -1.31 -0.89 4.00
C GLY A 232 -1.83 -1.67 5.20
N GLY A 233 -2.70 -2.65 4.93
CA GLY A 233 -3.23 -3.57 5.94
C GLY A 233 -4.67 -3.33 6.36
N TYR A 234 -5.27 -2.21 5.93
CA TYR A 234 -6.68 -1.90 6.12
C TYR A 234 -7.57 -3.12 5.83
N PRO A 235 -8.38 -3.57 6.81
CA PRO A 235 -9.22 -4.74 6.66
C PRO A 235 -10.46 -4.41 5.83
N ILE A 236 -11.02 -5.42 5.18
CA ILE A 236 -12.35 -5.33 4.58
C ILE A 236 -13.30 -6.34 5.19
N LYS A 237 -14.59 -6.01 5.16
CA LYS A 237 -15.63 -6.89 5.68
C LYS A 237 -15.91 -7.98 4.64
N TYR A 238 -15.48 -9.20 4.92
CA TYR A 238 -16.00 -10.40 4.25
C TYR A 238 -17.12 -10.99 5.10
N THR A 239 -16.81 -12.04 5.89
CA THR A 239 -17.75 -12.72 6.78
C THR A 239 -17.72 -12.19 8.22
N LYS A 240 -16.65 -11.50 8.61
CA LYS A 240 -16.47 -10.94 9.96
C LYS A 240 -16.54 -9.42 9.92
N ASN A 241 -17.11 -8.82 10.96
CA ASN A 241 -17.02 -7.37 11.15
C ASN A 241 -15.56 -6.96 11.36
N VAL A 242 -15.19 -5.81 10.82
CA VAL A 242 -13.85 -5.25 10.91
C VAL A 242 -13.94 -3.80 11.35
N VAL A 243 -12.83 -3.28 11.89
CA VAL A 243 -12.72 -1.87 12.22
C VAL A 243 -12.82 -1.05 10.94
N ALA A 244 -13.62 0.02 10.97
CA ALA A 244 -13.80 0.90 9.83
C ALA A 244 -12.51 1.71 9.55
N VAL A 245 -12.27 2.01 8.26
CA VAL A 245 -11.10 2.78 7.82
C VAL A 245 -11.02 4.14 8.54
N ASP A 246 -12.14 4.83 8.72
CA ASP A 246 -12.17 6.14 9.37
C ASP A 246 -11.73 6.08 10.83
N ALA A 247 -12.12 5.04 11.56
CA ALA A 247 -11.71 4.82 12.94
C ALA A 247 -10.20 4.51 13.05
N ILE A 248 -9.67 3.71 12.12
CA ILE A 248 -8.22 3.44 12.02
C ILE A 248 -7.47 4.75 11.77
N GLU A 249 -7.86 5.50 10.74
CA GLU A 249 -7.16 6.71 10.34
C GLU A 249 -7.22 7.82 11.38
N LYS A 250 -8.36 8.05 12.04
CA LYS A 250 -8.46 9.03 13.13
C LYS A 250 -7.51 8.72 14.27
N ASN A 251 -7.38 7.44 14.65
CA ASN A 251 -6.44 7.03 15.68
C ASN A 251 -4.98 7.20 15.20
N VAL A 252 -4.67 6.77 13.97
CA VAL A 252 -3.34 6.89 13.38
C VAL A 252 -2.91 8.37 13.24
N ASP A 253 -3.79 9.24 12.74
CA ASP A 253 -3.52 10.67 12.57
C ASP A 253 -3.29 11.37 13.92
N ARG A 254 -4.07 11.04 14.94
CA ARG A 254 -3.86 11.53 16.31
C ARG A 254 -2.44 11.21 16.78
N LEU A 255 -2.01 9.95 16.66
CA LEU A 255 -0.66 9.53 17.03
C LEU A 255 0.42 10.18 16.17
N ILE A 256 0.17 10.37 14.88
CA ILE A 256 1.10 11.05 13.97
C ILE A 256 1.28 12.53 14.37
N ARG A 257 0.22 13.23 14.81
CA ARG A 257 0.29 14.61 15.32
C ARG A 257 1.04 14.71 16.64
N GLU A 258 0.89 13.72 17.50
CA GLU A 258 1.57 13.66 18.80
C GLU A 258 3.07 13.39 18.65
N LYS A 259 3.48 12.56 17.67
CA LYS A 259 4.84 12.00 17.60
C LYS A 259 5.73 12.63 16.52
N PHE A 260 5.19 13.17 15.42
CA PHE A 260 6.00 13.57 14.27
C PHE A 260 5.83 15.06 13.92
N PRO A 261 6.85 15.68 13.28
CA PRO A 261 6.79 17.07 12.84
C PRO A 261 5.54 17.43 12.03
N ARG A 262 5.11 18.69 12.07
CA ARG A 262 3.89 19.17 11.38
C ARG A 262 3.97 19.05 9.85
N ASP A 263 5.16 19.08 9.30
CA ASP A 263 5.46 19.02 7.87
C ASP A 263 5.82 17.61 7.36
N VAL A 264 5.77 16.58 8.23
CA VAL A 264 6.01 15.19 7.80
C VAL A 264 5.04 14.80 6.67
N LYS A 265 5.58 14.20 5.61
CA LYS A 265 4.82 13.62 4.51
C LYS A 265 4.40 12.20 4.88
N ILE A 266 3.12 11.88 4.72
CA ILE A 266 2.61 10.54 5.00
C ILE A 266 2.32 9.81 3.69
N LEU A 267 2.86 8.60 3.52
CA LEU A 267 2.46 7.70 2.44
C LEU A 267 1.62 6.54 2.99
N ILE A 268 0.63 6.12 2.21
CA ILE A 268 -0.29 5.02 2.55
C ILE A 268 -0.38 4.10 1.35
N GLU A 269 -0.33 2.78 1.57
CA GLU A 269 -0.23 1.77 0.50
C GLU A 269 -1.42 0.79 0.50
N PRO A 270 -2.65 1.26 0.28
CA PRO A 270 -3.79 0.37 0.28
C PRO A 270 -3.80 -0.49 -0.99
N GLY A 271 -4.03 -1.78 -0.80
CA GLY A 271 -4.30 -2.72 -1.90
C GLY A 271 -5.69 -3.31 -1.74
N ARG A 272 -5.78 -4.34 -0.90
CA ARG A 272 -7.02 -5.07 -0.58
C ARG A 272 -8.20 -4.13 -0.23
N ALA A 273 -7.95 -3.08 0.54
CA ALA A 273 -9.00 -2.16 0.97
C ALA A 273 -9.66 -1.36 -0.16
N VAL A 274 -9.00 -1.23 -1.31
CA VAL A 274 -9.53 -0.51 -2.47
C VAL A 274 -10.38 -1.43 -3.35
N VAL A 275 -10.00 -2.71 -3.48
CA VAL A 275 -10.55 -3.59 -4.52
C VAL A 275 -11.20 -4.87 -4.01
N GLY A 276 -10.90 -5.31 -2.79
CA GLY A 276 -11.19 -6.68 -2.36
C GLY A 276 -12.67 -6.99 -2.17
N ASP A 277 -13.50 -6.02 -1.78
CA ASP A 277 -14.95 -6.17 -1.63
C ASP A 277 -15.73 -5.56 -2.81
N ALA A 278 -15.03 -5.25 -3.91
CA ALA A 278 -15.61 -4.74 -5.14
C ALA A 278 -15.76 -5.80 -6.23
N GLY A 279 -15.18 -6.99 -6.04
CA GLY A 279 -15.18 -8.09 -7.01
C GLY A 279 -16.19 -9.18 -6.70
N ILE A 280 -16.88 -9.70 -7.72
CA ILE A 280 -17.71 -10.90 -7.66
C ILE A 280 -17.15 -11.89 -8.66
N PHE A 281 -16.77 -13.08 -8.19
CA PHE A 281 -16.39 -14.18 -9.07
C PHE A 281 -17.64 -14.92 -9.53
N VAL A 282 -17.82 -15.01 -10.85
CA VAL A 282 -18.97 -15.67 -11.49
C VAL A 282 -18.47 -16.98 -12.07
N THR A 283 -19.10 -18.09 -11.66
CA THR A 283 -18.79 -19.46 -12.06
C THR A 283 -19.95 -20.11 -12.79
#